data_AF-A0A0C6EGZ6-F1
#
_entry.id   AF-A0A0C6EGZ6-F1
#
_cell.length_a   1.000
_cell.length_b   1.000
_cell.length_c   1.000
_cell.angle_alpha   90.00
_cell.angle_beta   90.00
_cell.angle_gamma   90.00
#
_symmetry.space_group_name_H-M   'P 1'
#
loop_
_entity.id
_entity.type
_entity.pdbx_description
1 polymer ?
#
loop_
_entity_poly.entity_id
_entity_poly.type
_entity_poly.pdbx_seq_one_letter_code
_entity_poly.pdbx_strand_id
1 'polypeptide(L)'
;MKNKIVPQQYAGQRPPKGWVPPLGQELNLLGVYDNDSGYWMGLPLQILREALLTAESLHTEDRIDERDKIEATVPNASAQDTVKTKEFEVPAGEVWYLNRLNLITEAEISGNVRVSRFPKVDTVEKKYLGTDLAASQNEDYDLASPGQLGADLRLLGGDKLTVVATVTAVGGTTADRKVTLNVFGRKARRLV
;
A
#
# COMPACT_ATOMS: atom_id res chain seq x y z
N MET A 1 -46.54 -48.68 12.98
CA MET A 1 -45.49 -48.11 13.84
C MET A 1 -44.14 -48.49 13.25
N LYS A 2 -43.38 -47.54 12.71
CA LYS A 2 -42.01 -47.79 12.22
C LYS A 2 -41.07 -47.70 13.41
N ASN A 3 -40.33 -48.77 13.70
CA ASN A 3 -39.32 -48.82 14.75
C ASN A 3 -38.23 -47.78 14.43
N LYS A 4 -38.23 -46.64 15.15
CA LYS A 4 -37.07 -45.74 15.15
C LYS A 4 -35.94 -46.48 15.87
N ILE A 5 -34.91 -46.87 15.12
CA ILE A 5 -33.64 -47.28 15.70
C ILE A 5 -33.04 -46.03 16.32
N VAL A 6 -33.18 -45.87 17.63
CA VAL A 6 -32.49 -44.82 18.37
C VAL A 6 -31.09 -45.37 18.65
N PRO A 7 -30.02 -44.81 18.07
CA PRO A 7 -28.68 -45.22 18.47
C PRO A 7 -28.53 -44.88 19.94
N GLN A 8 -28.22 -45.89 20.74
CA GLN A 8 -27.97 -45.76 22.17
C GLN A 8 -26.70 -44.94 22.35
N GLN A 9 -26.83 -43.61 22.31
CA GLN A 9 -25.76 -42.71 22.66
C GLN A 9 -25.51 -42.86 24.16
N TYR A 10 -24.36 -43.45 24.51
CA TYR A 10 -23.82 -43.34 25.85
C TYR A 10 -23.54 -41.86 26.10
N ALA A 11 -24.38 -41.22 26.92
CA ALA A 11 -24.21 -39.83 27.31
C ALA A 11 -22.79 -39.62 27.87
N GLY A 12 -22.02 -38.73 27.24
CA GLY A 12 -20.66 -38.40 27.65
C GLY A 12 -19.54 -39.25 27.02
N GLN A 13 -19.84 -40.22 26.14
CA GLN A 13 -18.80 -40.92 25.37
C GLN A 13 -18.71 -40.43 23.92
N ARG A 14 -17.47 -40.26 23.45
CA ARG A 14 -17.18 -39.85 22.07
C ARG A 14 -17.59 -40.98 21.11
N PRO A 15 -18.26 -40.69 19.98
CA PRO A 15 -18.69 -41.71 19.02
C PRO A 15 -17.49 -42.45 18.38
N PRO A 16 -17.71 -43.62 17.75
CA PRO A 16 -16.65 -44.39 17.11
C PRO A 16 -15.89 -43.62 16.00
N LYS A 17 -14.63 -43.99 15.76
CA LYS A 17 -13.79 -43.39 14.70
C LYS A 17 -14.46 -43.57 13.33
N GLY A 18 -14.52 -42.50 12.53
CA GLY A 18 -15.19 -42.50 11.22
C GLY A 18 -16.72 -42.43 11.25
N TRP A 19 -17.35 -42.33 12.42
CA TRP A 19 -18.79 -42.16 12.53
C TRP A 19 -19.21 -40.72 12.18
N VAL A 20 -20.29 -40.59 11.40
CA VAL A 20 -20.91 -39.31 11.04
C VAL A 20 -22.29 -39.25 11.69
N PRO A 21 -22.65 -38.15 12.39
CA PRO A 21 -23.99 -38.00 12.93
C PRO A 21 -25.03 -37.98 11.81
N PRO A 22 -26.19 -38.64 12.00
CA PRO A 22 -27.27 -38.59 11.02
C PRO A 22 -27.75 -37.14 10.88
N LEU A 23 -27.50 -36.54 9.73
CA LEU A 23 -27.96 -35.19 9.39
C LEU A 23 -29.44 -35.28 9.05
N GLY A 24 -30.29 -34.78 9.94
CA GLY A 24 -31.72 -34.59 9.64
C GLY A 24 -31.89 -33.58 8.51
N GLN A 25 -33.08 -33.55 7.89
CA GLN A 25 -33.39 -32.70 6.72
C GLN A 25 -33.18 -31.17 6.93
N GLU A 26 -32.95 -30.71 8.17
CA GLU A 26 -32.86 -29.29 8.52
C GLU A 26 -31.47 -28.85 9.03
N LEU A 27 -30.50 -29.77 9.19
CA LEU A 27 -29.17 -29.44 9.75
C LEU A 27 -28.05 -29.87 8.81
N ASN A 28 -27.45 -28.90 8.11
CA ASN A 28 -26.22 -29.10 7.35
C ASN A 28 -25.01 -28.95 8.29
N LEU A 29 -24.22 -30.02 8.43
CA LEU A 29 -22.97 -29.97 9.18
C LEU A 29 -21.90 -29.25 8.35
N LEU A 30 -21.41 -28.11 8.85
CA LEU A 30 -20.15 -27.51 8.42
C LEU A 30 -19.06 -28.02 9.36
N GLY A 31 -18.42 -29.13 8.96
CA GLY A 31 -17.41 -29.82 9.75
C GLY A 31 -16.21 -30.22 8.90
N VAL A 32 -15.08 -30.44 9.56
CA VAL A 32 -13.84 -30.92 8.94
C VAL A 32 -13.49 -32.28 9.52
N TYR A 33 -12.97 -33.15 8.65
CA TYR A 33 -12.41 -34.43 9.08
C TYR A 33 -10.99 -34.21 9.61
N ASP A 34 -10.78 -34.47 10.89
CA ASP A 34 -9.45 -34.44 11.49
C ASP A 34 -8.75 -35.78 11.23
N ASN A 35 -7.67 -35.77 10.45
CA ASN A 35 -6.94 -36.97 10.07
C ASN A 35 -6.16 -37.59 11.24
N ASP A 36 -5.78 -36.81 12.25
CA ASP A 36 -4.97 -37.29 13.36
C ASP A 36 -5.84 -38.06 14.35
N SER A 37 -6.99 -37.48 14.73
CA SER A 37 -7.94 -38.14 15.61
C SER A 37 -8.91 -39.08 14.87
N GLY A 38 -9.09 -38.87 13.55
CA GLY A 38 -10.00 -39.59 12.66
C GLY A 38 -11.48 -39.37 12.96
N TYR A 39 -11.83 -38.22 13.51
CA TYR A 39 -13.19 -37.82 13.83
C TYR A 39 -13.64 -36.63 13.00
N TRP A 40 -14.95 -36.57 12.75
CA TRP A 40 -15.59 -35.35 12.27
C TRP A 40 -15.70 -34.35 13.42
N MET A 41 -15.12 -33.18 13.22
CA MET A 41 -15.18 -32.08 14.17
C MET A 41 -15.95 -30.91 13.56
N GLY A 42 -16.63 -30.13 14.41
CA GLY A 42 -17.21 -28.85 13.98
C GLY A 42 -16.11 -27.94 13.46
N LEU A 43 -16.38 -27.21 12.38
CA LEU A 43 -15.42 -26.27 11.80
C LEU A 43 -14.98 -25.27 12.89
N PRO A 44 -13.70 -25.25 13.29
CA PRO A 44 -13.23 -24.38 14.36
C PRO A 44 -13.20 -22.93 13.86
N LEU A 45 -14.31 -22.21 14.06
CA LEU A 45 -14.48 -20.82 13.61
C LEU A 45 -13.41 -19.89 14.19
N GLN A 46 -12.88 -20.20 15.38
CA GLN A 46 -11.77 -19.48 16.00
C GLN A 46 -10.52 -19.51 15.12
N ILE A 47 -10.16 -20.69 14.60
CA ILE A 47 -8.98 -20.88 13.75
C ILE A 47 -9.18 -20.19 12.40
N LEU A 48 -10.39 -20.25 11.83
CA LEU A 48 -10.69 -19.48 10.62
C LEU A 48 -10.62 -17.99 10.85
N ARG A 49 -11.09 -17.50 12.01
CA ARG A 49 -10.99 -16.08 12.37
C ARG A 49 -9.54 -15.66 12.56
N GLU A 50 -8.71 -16.47 13.21
CA GLU A 50 -7.28 -16.22 13.37
C GLU A 50 -6.54 -16.30 12.02
N ALA A 51 -6.88 -17.26 11.16
CA ALA A 51 -6.33 -17.33 9.80
C ALA A 51 -6.75 -16.13 8.95
N LEU A 52 -7.99 -15.65 9.09
CA LEU A 52 -8.48 -14.44 8.44
C LEU A 52 -7.83 -13.18 9.01
N LEU A 53 -7.63 -13.07 10.33
CA LEU A 53 -6.90 -11.96 10.96
C LEU A 53 -5.42 -11.97 10.57
N THR A 54 -4.82 -13.15 10.48
CA THR A 54 -3.43 -13.33 10.04
C THR A 54 -3.31 -12.97 8.58
N ALA A 55 -4.23 -13.45 7.73
CA ALA A 55 -4.31 -13.06 6.33
C ALA A 55 -4.57 -11.55 6.18
N GLU A 56 -5.43 -10.95 7.00
CA GLU A 56 -5.66 -9.51 7.04
C GLU A 56 -4.41 -8.76 7.50
N SER A 57 -3.64 -9.28 8.45
CA SER A 57 -2.35 -8.68 8.87
C SER A 57 -1.23 -8.87 7.84
N LEU A 58 -1.29 -9.94 7.04
CA LEU A 58 -0.32 -10.22 5.97
C LEU A 58 -0.69 -9.50 4.66
N HIS A 59 -1.97 -9.27 4.41
CA HIS A 59 -2.51 -8.59 3.22
C HIS A 59 -2.90 -7.13 3.46
N THR A 60 -2.89 -6.66 4.71
CA THR A 60 -2.55 -5.27 5.03
C THR A 60 -1.04 -5.13 4.93
N GLU A 61 -0.50 -5.43 3.73
CA GLU A 61 0.79 -4.90 3.36
C GLU A 61 0.72 -3.40 3.59
N ASP A 62 1.73 -2.93 4.29
CA ASP A 62 1.90 -1.58 4.75
C ASP A 62 1.95 -0.71 3.47
N ARG A 63 0.77 -0.25 3.02
CA ARG A 63 0.55 0.27 1.67
C ARG A 63 0.84 1.76 1.65
N ILE A 64 1.75 2.16 0.78
CA ILE A 64 2.02 3.56 0.48
C ILE A 64 0.97 4.01 -0.53
N ASP A 65 0.27 5.09 -0.22
CA ASP A 65 -0.84 5.62 -1.02
C ASP A 65 -0.92 7.16 -0.90
N GLU A 66 -1.97 7.78 -1.45
CA GLU A 66 -2.23 9.22 -1.46
C GLU A 66 -2.25 9.89 -0.06
N ARG A 67 -2.33 9.10 1.02
CA ARG A 67 -2.24 9.60 2.39
C ARG A 67 -0.83 10.03 2.77
N ASP A 68 0.19 9.45 2.15
CA ASP A 68 1.61 9.75 2.35
C ASP A 68 2.12 10.83 1.37
N LYS A 69 1.18 11.65 0.85
CA LYS A 69 1.49 12.68 -0.14
C LYS A 69 2.42 13.76 0.40
N ILE A 70 3.19 14.32 -0.51
CA ILE A 70 4.16 15.38 -0.24
C ILE A 70 3.73 16.63 -1.00
N GLU A 71 3.44 17.71 -0.29
CA GLU A 71 2.99 18.97 -0.89
C GLU A 71 4.04 20.07 -0.73
N ALA A 72 4.41 20.70 -1.84
CA ALA A 72 5.19 21.92 -1.87
C ALA A 72 4.28 23.10 -2.18
N THR A 73 4.11 24.00 -1.21
CA THR A 73 3.29 25.21 -1.36
C THR A 73 4.15 26.40 -1.79
N VAL A 74 3.70 27.09 -2.83
CA VAL A 74 4.21 28.37 -3.31
C VAL A 74 3.21 29.45 -2.92
N PRO A 75 3.57 30.43 -2.06
CA PRO A 75 2.66 31.49 -1.67
C PRO A 75 2.20 32.36 -2.85
N ASN A 76 1.07 33.03 -2.68
CA ASN A 76 0.61 34.09 -3.57
C ASN A 76 1.68 35.18 -3.78
N ALA A 77 1.65 35.84 -4.94
CA ALA A 77 2.55 36.91 -5.35
C ALA A 77 4.04 36.48 -5.38
N SER A 78 4.31 35.17 -5.52
CA SER A 78 5.66 34.68 -5.76
C SER A 78 6.06 35.05 -7.19
N ALA A 79 7.26 35.62 -7.35
CA ALA A 79 7.78 36.02 -8.65
C ALA A 79 8.04 34.81 -9.56
N GLN A 80 8.11 35.05 -10.87
CA GLN A 80 8.57 34.07 -11.85
C GLN A 80 9.92 33.45 -11.41
N ASP A 81 10.12 32.18 -11.73
CA ASP A 81 11.32 31.39 -11.42
C ASP A 81 11.58 31.19 -9.92
N THR A 82 10.65 31.58 -9.05
CA THR A 82 10.69 31.20 -7.64
C THR A 82 10.59 29.69 -7.53
N VAL A 83 11.60 29.07 -6.91
CA VAL A 83 11.62 27.63 -6.63
C VAL A 83 11.31 27.39 -5.16
N LYS A 84 10.34 26.52 -4.89
CA LYS A 84 10.05 25.98 -3.56
C LYS A 84 10.22 24.47 -3.57
N THR A 85 10.71 23.94 -2.46
CA THR A 85 10.92 22.50 -2.32
C THR A 85 10.34 22.00 -1.02
N LYS A 86 9.90 20.74 -1.03
CA LYS A 86 9.50 20.02 0.18
C LYS A 86 10.17 18.66 0.17
N GLU A 87 10.90 18.37 1.23
CA GLU A 87 11.53 17.07 1.43
C GLU A 87 10.66 16.17 2.31
N PHE A 88 10.68 14.89 1.98
CA PHE A 88 10.21 13.80 2.80
C PHE A 88 11.34 12.79 2.95
N GLU A 89 11.64 12.41 4.19
CA GLU A 89 12.67 11.42 4.51
C GLU A 89 12.00 10.11 4.90
N VAL A 90 12.44 9.02 4.27
CA VAL A 90 11.93 7.68 4.58
C VAL A 90 12.33 7.32 6.03
N PRO A 91 11.38 6.91 6.88
CA PRO A 91 11.65 6.62 8.28
C PRO A 91 12.79 5.60 8.49
N ALA A 92 13.57 5.81 9.54
CA ALA A 92 14.63 4.88 9.91
C ALA A 92 14.05 3.48 10.23
N GLY A 93 14.68 2.44 9.68
CA GLY A 93 14.22 1.05 9.85
C GLY A 93 13.12 0.61 8.88
N GLU A 94 12.72 1.46 7.93
CA GLU A 94 11.82 1.09 6.84
C GLU A 94 12.56 0.95 5.50
N VAL A 95 11.95 0.21 4.58
CA VAL A 95 12.31 0.13 3.17
C VAL A 95 11.04 0.31 2.36
N TRP A 96 11.03 1.29 1.47
CA TRP A 96 9.91 1.58 0.59
C TRP A 96 10.21 1.05 -0.81
N TYR A 97 9.23 0.39 -1.41
CA TYR A 97 9.25 -0.04 -2.81
C TYR A 97 8.12 0.69 -3.53
N LEU A 98 8.48 1.75 -4.24
CA LEU A 98 7.53 2.56 -4.98
C LEU A 98 7.34 1.98 -6.38
N ASN A 99 6.10 1.88 -6.82
CA ASN A 99 5.76 1.41 -8.17
C ASN A 99 5.28 2.55 -9.07
N ARG A 100 4.66 3.58 -8.50
CA ARG A 100 4.10 4.71 -9.24
C ARG A 100 4.27 6.00 -8.46
N LEU A 101 4.56 7.07 -9.20
CA LEU A 101 4.53 8.44 -8.72
C LEU A 101 3.42 9.18 -9.49
N ASN A 102 2.50 9.83 -8.79
CA ASN A 102 1.54 10.73 -9.40
C ASN A 102 1.91 12.16 -9.02
N LEU A 103 2.13 13.01 -10.03
CA LEU A 103 2.51 14.39 -9.83
C LEU A 103 1.38 15.30 -10.31
N ILE A 104 0.88 16.12 -9.39
CA ILE A 104 -0.18 17.09 -9.64
C ILE A 104 0.40 18.48 -9.50
N THR A 105 0.15 19.31 -10.50
CA THR A 105 0.60 20.70 -10.55
C THR A 105 -0.63 21.61 -10.73
N GLU A 106 -0.72 22.65 -9.91
CA GLU A 106 -1.75 23.66 -10.10
C GLU A 106 -1.34 24.66 -11.20
N ALA A 107 -2.20 25.65 -11.47
CA ALA A 107 -1.89 26.72 -12.41
C ALA A 107 -0.63 27.50 -11.98
N GLU A 108 0.07 28.08 -12.95
CA GLU A 108 1.21 29.00 -12.77
C GLU A 108 2.51 28.36 -12.24
N ILE A 109 2.50 27.07 -11.88
CA ILE A 109 3.65 26.36 -11.32
C ILE A 109 3.92 25.05 -12.05
N SER A 110 5.19 24.77 -12.37
CA SER A 110 5.64 23.46 -12.83
C SER A 110 6.15 22.61 -11.67
N GLY A 111 6.17 21.30 -11.88
CA GLY A 111 6.55 20.31 -10.87
C GLY A 111 7.66 19.37 -11.33
N ASN A 112 8.53 18.95 -10.42
CA ASN A 112 9.42 17.81 -10.61
C ASN A 112 9.69 17.13 -9.26
N VAL A 113 10.31 15.95 -9.31
CA VAL A 113 10.71 15.17 -8.14
C VAL A 113 12.20 14.94 -8.19
N ARG A 114 12.87 15.00 -7.04
CA ARG A 114 14.25 14.56 -6.88
C ARG A 114 14.29 13.40 -5.88
N VAL A 115 15.21 12.47 -6.11
CA VAL A 115 15.39 11.29 -5.27
C VAL A 115 16.84 11.22 -4.85
N SER A 116 17.11 11.17 -3.54
CA SER A 116 18.49 11.22 -3.00
C SER A 116 19.38 10.05 -3.44
N ARG A 117 18.75 8.94 -3.82
CA ARG A 117 19.42 7.71 -4.21
C ARG A 117 20.00 7.78 -5.63
N PHE A 118 19.53 8.70 -6.46
CA PHE A 118 20.07 8.82 -7.82
C PHE A 118 21.46 9.45 -7.83
N PRO A 119 22.28 9.14 -8.84
CA PRO A 119 23.59 9.77 -9.01
C PRO A 119 23.44 11.30 -9.05
N LYS A 120 24.21 11.97 -8.21
CA LYS A 120 24.25 13.43 -8.15
C LYS A 120 25.22 13.95 -9.18
N VAL A 121 24.86 15.07 -9.82
CA VAL A 121 25.77 15.79 -10.72
C VAL A 121 26.58 16.84 -9.96
N ASP A 122 26.07 17.29 -8.81
CA ASP A 122 26.69 18.27 -7.91
C ASP A 122 26.14 18.04 -6.47
N THR A 123 26.14 19.05 -5.61
CA THR A 123 25.52 19.08 -4.28
C THR A 123 24.00 18.88 -4.29
N VAL A 124 23.36 18.92 -5.47
CA VAL A 124 21.92 18.83 -5.64
C VAL A 124 21.51 17.47 -6.22
N GLU A 125 20.44 16.90 -5.65
CA GLU A 125 19.84 15.68 -6.14
C GLU A 125 19.32 15.83 -7.57
N LYS A 126 19.54 14.80 -8.40
CA LYS A 126 19.10 14.80 -9.79
C LYS A 126 17.57 14.80 -9.87
N LYS A 127 17.03 15.60 -10.80
CA LYS A 127 15.60 15.56 -11.17
C LYS A 127 15.28 14.19 -11.78
N TYR A 128 14.15 13.62 -11.37
CA TYR A 128 13.63 12.37 -11.90
C TYR A 128 13.14 12.57 -13.33
N LEU A 129 12.31 13.59 -13.55
CA LEU A 129 11.81 13.92 -14.88
C LEU A 129 12.88 14.72 -15.64
N GLY A 130 13.16 14.32 -16.88
CA GLY A 130 14.06 15.05 -17.78
C GLY A 130 13.56 16.45 -18.14
N THR A 131 12.25 16.67 -18.08
CA THR A 131 11.60 17.97 -18.22
C THR A 131 10.57 18.13 -17.10
N ASP A 132 10.44 19.34 -16.57
CA ASP A 132 9.45 19.61 -15.52
C ASP A 132 8.03 19.42 -16.06
N LEU A 133 7.17 18.82 -15.24
CA LEU A 133 5.76 18.72 -15.56
C LEU A 133 5.17 20.13 -15.62
N ALA A 134 4.56 20.47 -16.74
CA ALA A 134 3.98 21.79 -16.97
C ALA A 134 2.85 22.09 -15.96
N ALA A 135 2.48 23.36 -15.83
CA ALA A 135 1.38 23.78 -14.97
C ALA A 135 0.04 23.19 -15.38
N SER A 136 -0.86 23.03 -14.39
CA SER A 136 -2.21 22.48 -14.56
C SER A 136 -2.25 21.06 -15.15
N GLN A 137 -1.29 20.23 -14.75
CA GLN A 137 -1.22 18.82 -15.15
C GLN A 137 -1.40 17.88 -13.97
N ASN A 138 -1.88 16.68 -14.27
CA ASN A 138 -1.98 15.55 -13.34
C ASN A 138 -1.54 14.29 -14.07
N GLU A 139 -0.33 13.83 -13.80
CA GLU A 139 0.31 12.75 -14.55
C GLU A 139 0.78 11.61 -13.66
N ASP A 140 0.52 10.38 -14.10
CA ASP A 140 0.99 9.15 -13.49
C ASP A 140 2.29 8.69 -14.18
N TYR A 141 3.33 8.48 -13.37
CA TYR A 141 4.60 7.90 -13.77
C TYR A 141 4.72 6.50 -13.16
N ASP A 142 4.36 5.50 -13.95
CA ASP A 142 4.61 4.09 -13.61
C ASP A 142 6.09 3.77 -13.78
N LEU A 143 6.76 3.42 -12.69
CA LEU A 143 8.21 3.21 -12.66
C LEU A 143 8.60 1.93 -13.41
N ALA A 144 7.68 0.98 -13.59
CA ALA A 144 7.91 -0.24 -14.36
C ALA A 144 7.80 -0.03 -15.88
N SER A 145 7.23 1.10 -16.33
CA SER A 145 7.00 1.35 -17.75
C SER A 145 8.30 1.58 -18.55
N PRO A 146 8.36 1.18 -19.84
CA PRO A 146 9.52 1.44 -20.70
C PRO A 146 9.86 2.93 -20.79
N GLY A 147 11.15 3.26 -20.67
CA GLY A 147 11.62 4.65 -20.61
C GLY A 147 11.61 5.26 -19.20
N GLN A 148 11.10 4.54 -18.20
CA GLN A 148 11.24 4.84 -16.78
C GLN A 148 12.32 3.91 -16.17
N LEU A 149 12.27 3.65 -14.86
CA LEU A 149 13.27 2.80 -14.18
C LEU A 149 13.21 1.32 -14.61
N GLY A 150 12.07 0.86 -15.14
CA GLY A 150 11.83 -0.53 -15.52
C GLY A 150 11.66 -1.48 -14.33
N ALA A 151 11.62 -0.94 -13.10
CA ALA A 151 11.46 -1.66 -11.85
C ALA A 151 11.00 -0.72 -10.73
N ASP A 152 10.54 -1.29 -9.62
CA ASP A 152 10.19 -0.54 -8.42
C ASP A 152 11.38 0.29 -7.89
N LEU A 153 11.12 1.55 -7.55
CA LEU A 153 12.11 2.39 -6.89
C LEU A 153 12.22 1.99 -5.42
N ARG A 154 13.38 1.44 -5.05
CA ARG A 154 13.69 1.06 -3.69
C ARG A 154 14.36 2.20 -2.92
N LEU A 155 13.71 2.67 -1.86
CA LEU A 155 14.23 3.66 -0.93
C LEU A 155 14.47 3.03 0.43
N LEU A 156 15.61 3.33 1.05
CA LEU A 156 15.98 2.88 2.39
C LEU A 156 15.71 3.99 3.40
N GLY A 157 15.54 3.65 4.68
CA GLY A 157 15.50 4.66 5.74
C GLY A 157 16.65 5.67 5.66
N GLY A 158 16.31 6.96 5.64
CA GLY A 158 17.21 8.09 5.39
C GLY A 158 17.28 8.56 3.93
N ASP A 159 16.81 7.78 2.96
CA ASP A 159 16.63 8.25 1.59
C ASP A 159 15.49 9.31 1.55
N LYS A 160 15.62 10.27 0.63
CA LYS A 160 14.71 11.43 0.53
C LYS A 160 14.03 11.50 -0.82
N LEU A 161 12.76 11.90 -0.76
CA LEU A 161 11.98 12.38 -1.89
C LEU A 161 11.76 13.88 -1.74
N THR A 162 12.17 14.65 -2.74
CA THR A 162 12.03 16.11 -2.73
C THR A 162 11.14 16.54 -3.87
N VAL A 163 10.00 17.14 -3.56
CA VAL A 163 9.12 17.80 -4.53
C VAL A 163 9.69 19.17 -4.82
N VAL A 164 9.78 19.51 -6.11
CA VAL A 164 10.26 20.81 -6.60
C VAL A 164 9.12 21.50 -7.33
N ALA A 165 8.73 22.68 -6.86
CA ALA A 165 7.76 23.55 -7.47
C ALA A 165 8.47 24.79 -8.02
N THR A 166 8.23 25.13 -9.28
CA THR A 166 8.84 26.32 -9.92
C THR A 166 7.74 27.20 -10.52
N VAL A 167 7.75 28.49 -10.22
CA VAL A 167 6.79 29.44 -10.82
C VAL A 167 7.14 29.67 -12.28
N THR A 168 6.23 29.33 -13.18
CA THR A 168 6.42 29.51 -14.63
C THR A 168 5.68 30.74 -15.17
N ALA A 169 4.72 31.28 -14.42
CA ALA A 169 3.95 32.45 -14.85
C ALA A 169 4.80 33.74 -14.78
N VAL A 170 4.85 34.48 -15.89
CA VAL A 170 5.61 35.73 -16.01
C VAL A 170 5.13 36.79 -15.01
N GLY A 171 3.82 36.82 -14.73
CA GLY A 171 3.22 37.72 -13.74
C GLY A 171 3.38 37.27 -12.29
N GLY A 172 4.05 36.13 -12.04
CA GLY A 172 4.05 35.47 -10.74
C GLY A 172 2.75 34.71 -10.45
N THR A 173 2.65 34.17 -9.23
CA THR A 173 1.44 33.46 -8.77
C THR A 173 0.34 34.45 -8.37
N THR A 174 -0.91 34.13 -8.72
CA THR A 174 -2.09 34.94 -8.38
C THR A 174 -2.85 34.44 -7.15
N ALA A 175 -2.49 33.27 -6.65
CA ALA A 175 -2.98 32.66 -5.43
C ALA A 175 -1.89 31.77 -4.83
N ASP A 176 -2.14 31.20 -3.65
CA ASP A 176 -1.32 30.10 -3.15
C ASP A 176 -1.45 28.91 -4.11
N ARG A 177 -0.31 28.37 -4.54
CA ARG A 177 -0.24 27.25 -5.48
C ARG A 177 0.47 26.06 -4.87
N LYS A 178 0.09 24.86 -5.30
CA LYS A 178 0.68 23.61 -4.79
C LYS A 178 1.15 22.68 -5.90
N VAL A 179 2.31 22.07 -5.67
CA VAL A 179 2.69 20.81 -6.34
C VAL A 179 2.52 19.68 -5.33
N THR A 180 1.75 18.67 -5.71
CA THR A 180 1.47 17.50 -4.89
C THR A 180 2.08 16.27 -5.54
N LEU A 181 2.88 15.53 -4.78
CA LEU A 181 3.38 14.21 -5.15
C LEU A 181 2.64 13.16 -4.34
N ASN A 182 1.83 12.35 -5.01
CA ASN A 182 1.28 11.14 -4.42
C ASN A 182 2.20 9.96 -4.78
N VAL A 183 2.62 9.22 -3.77
CA VAL A 183 3.48 8.05 -3.92
C VAL A 183 2.65 6.79 -3.73
N PHE A 184 2.92 5.76 -4.54
CA PHE A 184 2.26 4.47 -4.42
C PHE A 184 3.29 3.36 -4.35
N GLY A 185 2.99 2.35 -3.54
CA GLY A 185 3.86 1.20 -3.37
C GLY A 185 3.62 0.44 -2.08
N ARG A 186 4.66 -0.24 -1.61
CA ARG A 186 4.67 -1.01 -0.37
C ARG A 186 5.83 -0.58 0.52
N LYS A 187 5.62 -0.54 1.83
CA LYS A 187 6.71 -0.43 2.82
C LYS A 187 6.93 -1.77 3.50
N ALA A 188 8.18 -2.02 3.84
CA ALA A 188 8.62 -3.21 4.56
C ALA A 188 9.52 -2.79 5.71
N ARG A 189 9.48 -3.55 6.80
CA ARG A 189 10.43 -3.35 7.89
C ARG A 189 11.81 -3.83 7.48
N ARG A 190 12.83 -3.00 7.68
CA ARG A 190 14.22 -3.41 7.49
C ARG A 190 14.59 -4.35 8.65
N LEU A 191 14.83 -5.62 8.33
CA LEU A 191 15.51 -6.53 9.25
C LEU A 191 16.96 -6.05 9.32
N VAL A 192 17.34 -5.49 10.47
CA VAL A 192 18.71 -5.04 10.77
C VAL A 192 19.37 -6.10 11.64
#